data_AF-T5LQA4-F1
#
_entry.id   AF-T5LQA4-F1
#
_cell.length_a   1.000
_cell.length_b   1.000
_cell.length_c   1.000
_cell.angle_alpha   90.00
_cell.angle_beta   90.00
_cell.angle_gamma   90.00
#
_symmetry.space_group_name_H-M   'P 1'
#
loop_
_entity.id
_entity.type
_entity.pdbx_description
1 polymer ?
#
loop_
_entity_poly.entity_id
_entity_poly.type
_entity_poly.pdbx_seq_one_letter_code
_entity_poly.pdbx_strand_id
1 'polypeptide(L)'
;MIDAFFFLFVTLWPVLAHAVTDKSPELYGVLTYTWVIGIAALGGVTSFVSKVQRGEARAYNIVELIGELFISAFAGVMTFYLCELIDLPPLASAACVGIVGHMGSRGMFVLEKTVERILKGKLKLTIEDKEK
;
A
#
# COMPACT_ATOMS: atom_id res chain seq x y z
N MET A 1 27.15 -34.36 -13.98
CA MET A 1 25.69 -34.67 -13.87
C MET A 1 25.13 -34.21 -12.53
N ILE A 2 25.93 -34.25 -11.45
CA ILE A 2 25.57 -33.73 -10.11
C ILE A 2 25.51 -32.18 -10.09
N ASP A 3 26.34 -31.51 -10.89
CA ASP A 3 26.45 -30.04 -10.87
C ASP A 3 25.18 -29.35 -11.42
N ALA A 4 24.57 -29.89 -12.47
CA ALA A 4 23.33 -29.35 -13.04
C ALA A 4 22.14 -29.47 -12.06
N PHE A 5 22.09 -30.54 -11.25
CA PHE A 5 21.07 -30.71 -10.21
C PHE A 5 21.27 -29.74 -9.04
N PHE A 6 22.52 -29.46 -8.67
CA PHE A 6 22.84 -28.48 -7.62
C PHE A 6 22.48 -27.05 -8.07
N PHE A 7 22.80 -26.68 -9.31
CA PHE A 7 22.39 -25.38 -9.86
C PHE A 7 20.87 -25.26 -10.03
N LEU A 8 20.20 -26.33 -10.48
CA LEU A 8 18.74 -26.36 -10.59
C LEU A 8 18.09 -26.25 -9.21
N PHE A 9 18.62 -26.94 -8.19
CA PHE A 9 18.15 -26.85 -6.81
C PHE A 9 18.43 -25.46 -6.23
N VAL A 10 19.63 -24.89 -6.36
CA VAL A 10 19.96 -23.56 -5.82
C VAL A 10 19.19 -22.43 -6.50
N THR A 11 18.84 -22.57 -7.78
CA THR A 11 18.05 -21.56 -8.52
C THR A 11 16.55 -21.75 -8.40
N LEU A 12 16.05 -22.98 -8.27
CA LEU A 12 14.63 -23.28 -8.03
C LEU A 12 14.27 -23.31 -6.54
N TRP A 13 15.22 -23.42 -5.62
CA TRP A 13 14.99 -23.39 -4.18
C TRP A 13 14.39 -22.06 -3.72
N PRO A 14 14.87 -20.89 -4.16
CA PRO A 14 14.17 -19.63 -3.91
C PRO A 14 12.74 -19.71 -4.44
N VAL A 15 12.52 -20.15 -5.68
CA VAL A 15 11.19 -20.21 -6.30
C VAL A 15 10.22 -21.14 -5.55
N LEU A 16 10.69 -22.29 -5.07
CA LEU A 16 9.91 -23.23 -4.26
C LEU A 16 9.72 -22.75 -2.81
N ALA A 17 10.68 -22.03 -2.24
CA ALA A 17 10.57 -21.40 -0.92
C ALA A 17 9.56 -20.24 -0.92
N HIS A 18 9.50 -19.45 -2.00
CA HIS A 18 8.48 -18.41 -2.18
C HIS A 18 7.06 -18.99 -2.26
N ALA A 19 6.90 -20.23 -2.73
CA ALA A 19 5.60 -20.90 -2.81
C ALA A 19 5.10 -21.45 -1.45
N VAL A 20 5.94 -21.46 -0.40
CA VAL A 20 5.64 -21.99 0.94
C VAL A 20 5.97 -20.92 2.00
N THR A 21 5.38 -19.75 1.87
CA THR A 21 5.24 -18.85 3.02
C THR A 21 3.76 -18.57 3.22
N ASP A 22 3.18 -19.12 4.29
CA ASP A 22 1.90 -18.67 4.82
C ASP A 22 2.12 -17.25 5.35
N LYS A 23 2.12 -16.25 4.47
CA LYS A 23 2.22 -14.84 4.86
C LYS A 23 0.86 -14.39 5.33
N SER A 24 0.61 -14.59 6.62
CA SER A 24 -0.64 -14.19 7.24
C SER A 24 -0.43 -12.98 8.15
N PRO A 25 -1.34 -11.99 8.15
CA PRO A 25 -1.24 -10.79 8.99
C PRO A 25 -0.97 -11.10 10.48
N GLU A 26 -1.61 -12.13 11.01
CA GLU A 26 -1.50 -12.58 12.39
C GLU A 26 -0.11 -13.07 12.81
N LEU A 27 0.78 -13.35 11.84
CA LEU A 27 2.12 -13.85 12.10
C LEU A 27 3.13 -12.73 12.38
N TYR A 28 2.80 -11.48 12.03
CA TYR A 28 3.69 -10.36 12.30
C TYR A 28 3.59 -9.90 13.75
N GLY A 29 4.75 -9.70 14.39
CA GLY A 29 4.81 -9.22 15.76
C GLY A 29 4.27 -7.79 15.92
N VAL A 30 3.83 -7.47 17.14
CA VAL A 30 3.31 -6.13 17.50
C VAL A 30 4.30 -5.01 17.16
N LEU A 31 5.61 -5.27 17.32
CA LEU A 31 6.65 -4.29 16.99
C LEU A 31 6.66 -3.94 15.50
N THR A 32 6.46 -4.92 14.62
CA THR A 32 6.39 -4.70 13.16
C THR A 32 5.23 -3.78 12.82
N TYR A 33 4.04 -4.09 13.35
CA TYR A 33 2.87 -3.24 13.17
C TYR A 33 3.05 -1.84 13.73
N THR A 34 3.70 -1.72 14.88
CA THR A 34 4.00 -0.42 15.49
C THR A 34 4.86 0.42 14.56
N TRP A 35 5.89 -0.17 13.95
CA TRP A 35 6.75 0.55 13.02
C TRP A 35 6.02 0.90 11.72
N VAL A 36 5.25 -0.02 11.14
CA VAL A 36 4.46 0.23 9.92
C VAL A 36 3.47 1.37 10.13
N ILE A 37 2.70 1.32 11.21
CA ILE A 37 1.72 2.36 11.57
C ILE A 37 2.44 3.68 11.85
N GLY A 38 3.57 3.65 12.58
CA GLY A 38 4.35 4.85 12.89
C GLY A 38 4.85 5.57 11.64
N ILE A 39 5.45 4.84 10.70
CA ILE A 39 5.96 5.42 9.44
C ILE A 39 4.81 5.94 8.57
N ALA A 40 3.74 5.18 8.46
CA ALA A 40 2.57 5.57 7.70
C ALA A 40 1.91 6.85 8.27
N ALA A 41 1.79 6.93 9.60
CA ALA A 41 1.26 8.10 10.30
C ALA A 41 2.17 9.33 10.13
N LEU A 42 3.51 9.17 10.18
CA LEU A 42 4.45 10.25 9.88
C LEU A 42 4.28 10.76 8.44
N GLY A 43 4.05 9.86 7.48
CA GLY A 43 3.62 10.24 6.13
C GLY A 43 2.34 11.09 6.15
N GLY A 44 1.32 10.67 6.90
CA GLY A 44 0.09 11.45 7.10
C GLY A 44 0.32 12.85 7.68
N VAL A 45 1.20 12.97 8.68
CA VAL A 45 1.60 14.27 9.25
C VAL A 45 2.22 15.16 8.17
N THR A 46 3.15 14.63 7.36
CA THR A 46 3.78 15.42 6.28
C THR A 46 2.77 15.87 5.21
N SER A 47 1.73 15.07 4.94
CA SER A 47 0.61 15.43 4.09
C SER A 47 -0.21 16.59 4.67
N PHE A 48 -0.57 16.49 5.96
CA PHE A 48 -1.30 17.53 6.67
C PHE A 48 -0.53 18.84 6.75
N VAL A 49 0.77 18.79 7.07
CA VAL A 49 1.66 19.96 7.04
C VAL A 49 1.65 20.61 5.66
N SER A 50 1.72 19.81 4.60
CA SER A 50 1.63 20.31 3.22
C SER A 50 0.28 20.97 2.91
N LYS A 51 -0.83 20.48 3.47
CA LYS A 51 -2.16 21.11 3.35
C LYS A 51 -2.23 22.44 4.08
N VAL A 52 -1.70 22.50 5.30
CA VAL A 52 -1.65 23.74 6.10
C VAL A 52 -0.82 24.80 5.37
N GLN A 53 0.34 24.44 4.82
CA GLN A 53 1.19 25.36 4.04
C GLN A 53 0.49 25.91 2.78
N ARG A 54 -0.43 25.13 2.19
CA ARG A 54 -1.21 25.54 1.01
C ARG A 54 -2.48 26.31 1.37
N GLY A 55 -2.77 26.51 2.66
CA GLY A 55 -4.01 27.13 3.13
C GLY A 55 -5.27 26.27 2.93
N GLU A 56 -5.10 24.98 2.62
CA GLU A 56 -6.22 24.03 2.42
C GLU A 56 -6.77 23.52 3.75
N ALA A 57 -5.97 23.52 4.81
CA ALA A 57 -6.34 23.10 6.16
C ALA A 57 -5.87 24.13 7.19
N ARG A 58 -6.58 24.24 8.31
CA ARG A 58 -6.15 25.09 9.44
C ARG A 58 -5.26 24.28 10.39
N ALA A 59 -4.17 24.87 10.87
CA ALA A 59 -3.21 24.20 11.75
C ALA A 59 -3.83 23.63 13.05
N TYR A 60 -4.93 24.22 13.53
CA TYR A 60 -5.65 23.78 14.73
C TYR A 60 -6.81 22.81 14.44
N ASN A 61 -6.98 22.35 13.19
CA ASN A 61 -8.02 21.38 12.86
C ASN A 61 -7.60 19.95 13.25
N ILE A 62 -7.67 19.66 14.55
CA ILE A 62 -7.26 18.38 15.12
C ILE A 62 -8.11 17.23 14.56
N VAL A 63 -9.40 17.46 14.27
CA VAL A 63 -10.28 16.44 13.71
C VAL A 63 -9.80 16.01 12.31
N GLU A 64 -9.41 16.96 11.47
CA GLU A 64 -8.87 16.69 10.14
C GLU A 64 -7.52 15.98 10.21
N LEU A 65 -6.63 16.41 11.12
CA LEU A 65 -5.35 15.73 11.35
C LEU A 65 -5.58 14.26 11.78
N ILE A 66 -6.48 14.01 12.73
CA ILE A 66 -6.81 12.65 13.19
C ILE A 66 -7.32 11.80 12.02
N GLY A 67 -8.26 12.32 11.22
CA GLY A 67 -8.77 11.64 10.03
C GLY A 67 -7.66 11.30 9.03
N GLU A 68 -6.73 12.24 8.79
CA GLU A 68 -5.57 12.00 7.93
C GLU A 68 -4.69 10.88 8.46
N LEU A 69 -4.37 10.89 9.77
CA LEU A 69 -3.53 9.87 10.40
C LEU A 69 -4.15 8.48 10.31
N PHE A 70 -5.46 8.34 10.55
CA PHE A 70 -6.16 7.06 10.43
C PHE A 70 -6.13 6.53 8.99
N ILE A 71 -6.41 7.38 8.00
CA ILE A 71 -6.40 6.97 6.59
C ILE A 71 -4.99 6.61 6.14
N SER A 72 -3.99 7.41 6.54
CA SER A 72 -2.59 7.14 6.23
C SER A 72 -2.10 5.84 6.87
N ALA A 73 -2.41 5.59 8.15
CA ALA A 73 -2.07 4.35 8.84
C ALA A 73 -2.70 3.13 8.15
N PHE A 74 -3.98 3.21 7.80
CA PHE A 74 -4.67 2.15 7.06
C PHE A 74 -4.02 1.89 5.69
N ALA A 75 -3.80 2.93 4.89
CA ALA A 75 -3.16 2.81 3.59
C ALA A 75 -1.73 2.25 3.68
N GLY A 76 -0.99 2.64 4.73
CA GLY A 76 0.34 2.12 5.02
C GLY A 76 0.34 0.63 5.36
N VAL A 77 -0.59 0.17 6.21
CA VAL A 77 -0.72 -1.26 6.53
C VAL A 77 -1.07 -2.09 5.28
N MET A 78 -1.99 -1.59 4.45
CA MET A 78 -2.31 -2.25 3.18
C MET A 78 -1.09 -2.33 2.25
N THR A 79 -0.29 -1.26 2.21
CA THR A 79 0.95 -1.22 1.42
C THR A 79 1.97 -2.22 1.94
N PHE A 80 2.13 -2.32 3.26
CA PHE A 80 3.02 -3.30 3.89
C PHE A 80 2.65 -4.73 3.46
N TYR A 81 1.37 -5.09 3.49
CA TYR A 81 0.92 -6.41 3.02
C TYR A 81 1.25 -6.64 1.55
N LEU A 82 1.01 -5.65 0.69
CA LEU A 82 1.35 -5.78 -0.74
C LEU A 82 2.85 -5.93 -0.96
N CYS A 83 3.67 -5.17 -0.24
CA CYS A 83 5.14 -5.28 -0.29
C CYS A 83 5.62 -6.66 0.17
N GLU A 84 4.98 -7.22 1.19
CA GLU A 84 5.31 -8.54 1.73
C GLU A 84 4.90 -9.67 0.78
N LEU A 85 3.77 -9.52 0.07
CA LEU A 85 3.33 -10.45 -0.98
C LEU A 85 4.31 -10.52 -2.16
N ILE A 86 5.11 -9.47 -2.39
CA ILE A 86 6.13 -9.43 -3.46
C ILE A 86 7.56 -9.59 -2.94
N ASP A 87 7.73 -9.99 -1.67
CA ASP A 87 9.04 -10.20 -1.03
C ASP A 87 9.96 -8.97 -1.08
N LEU A 88 9.36 -7.78 -0.98
CA LEU A 88 10.12 -6.53 -1.02
C LEU A 88 10.99 -6.41 0.25
N PRO A 89 12.26 -6.01 0.14
CA PRO A 89 13.13 -5.89 1.30
C PRO A 89 12.54 -4.91 2.33
N PRO A 90 12.63 -5.20 3.65
CA PRO A 90 11.91 -4.44 4.68
C PRO A 90 12.13 -2.93 4.66
N LEU A 91 13.34 -2.47 4.31
CA LEU A 91 13.65 -1.04 4.17
C LEU A 91 12.92 -0.38 3.00
N ALA A 92 12.80 -1.10 1.87
CA ALA A 92 12.03 -0.62 0.72
C ALA A 92 10.53 -0.63 1.03
N SER A 93 10.03 -1.67 1.71
CA SER A 93 8.65 -1.73 2.21
C SER A 93 8.35 -0.53 3.12
N ALA A 94 9.23 -0.22 4.08
CA ALA A 94 9.09 0.95 4.95
C ALA A 94 9.03 2.27 4.17
N ALA A 95 9.89 2.44 3.15
CA ALA A 95 9.85 3.61 2.28
C ALA A 95 8.53 3.70 1.50
N CYS A 96 8.06 2.60 0.91
CA CYS A 96 6.77 2.53 0.21
C CYS A 96 5.60 2.87 1.14
N VAL A 97 5.58 2.31 2.36
CA VAL A 97 4.58 2.59 3.40
C VAL A 97 4.53 4.08 3.72
N GLY A 98 5.68 4.73 3.89
CA GLY A 98 5.75 6.18 4.16
C GLY A 98 5.25 7.03 2.98
N ILE A 99 5.64 6.68 1.75
CA ILE A 99 5.21 7.39 0.53
C ILE A 99 3.70 7.26 0.33
N VAL A 100 3.14 6.06 0.48
CA VAL A 100 1.70 5.85 0.38
C VAL A 100 0.97 6.55 1.54
N GLY A 101 1.51 6.48 2.75
CA GLY A 101 1.00 7.22 3.91
C GLY A 101 0.94 8.74 3.67
N HIS A 102 1.92 9.32 2.97
CA HIS A 102 1.91 10.74 2.58
C HIS A 102 0.77 11.10 1.62
N MET A 103 0.28 10.15 0.80
CA MET A 103 -0.89 10.43 -0.05
C MET A 103 -2.17 10.63 0.76
N GLY A 104 -2.27 9.98 1.94
CA GLY A 104 -3.35 10.16 2.90
C GLY A 104 -4.75 10.10 2.28
N SER A 105 -5.62 11.03 2.68
CA SER A 105 -7.00 11.15 2.18
C SER A 105 -7.10 11.45 0.67
N ARG A 106 -6.11 12.15 0.10
CA ARG A 106 -6.09 12.49 -1.33
C ARG A 106 -5.92 11.25 -2.20
N GLY A 107 -5.11 10.29 -1.76
CA GLY A 107 -4.94 9.01 -2.46
C GLY A 107 -6.24 8.23 -2.55
N MET A 108 -7.01 8.17 -1.46
CA MET A 108 -8.31 7.47 -1.43
C MET A 108 -9.32 8.12 -2.40
N PHE A 109 -9.38 9.44 -2.44
CA PHE A 109 -10.25 10.17 -3.38
C PHE A 109 -9.87 9.95 -4.85
N VAL A 110 -8.57 9.91 -5.15
CA VAL A 110 -8.08 9.59 -6.51
C VAL A 110 -8.43 8.14 -6.89
N LEU A 111 -8.31 7.22 -5.94
CA LEU A 111 -8.66 5.81 -6.14
C LEU A 111 -10.16 5.66 -6.45
N GLU A 112 -11.03 6.25 -5.65
CA GLU A 112 -12.48 6.25 -5.86
C GLU A 112 -12.85 6.76 -7.26
N LYS A 113 -12.31 7.93 -7.65
CA LYS A 113 -12.54 8.49 -8.99
C LYS A 113 -12.01 7.62 -10.12
N THR A 114 -10.90 6.92 -9.90
CA THR A 114 -10.32 6.02 -10.91
C THR A 114 -11.18 4.78 -11.10
N VAL A 115 -11.63 4.17 -9.99
CA VAL A 115 -12.56 3.04 -10.00
C VAL A 115 -13.87 3.41 -10.69
N GLU A 116 -14.46 4.57 -10.36
CA GLU A 116 -15.66 5.05 -11.03
C GLU A 116 -15.47 5.19 -12.55
N ARG A 117 -14.34 5.75 -12.98
CA ARG A 117 -14.04 5.95 -14.40
C ARG A 117 -13.91 4.62 -15.14
N ILE A 118 -13.25 3.63 -14.51
CA ILE A 118 -13.11 2.28 -15.07
C ILE A 118 -14.48 1.61 -15.19
N LEU A 119 -15.31 1.68 -14.15
CA LEU A 119 -16.65 1.08 -14.15
C LEU A 119 -17.56 1.73 -15.21
N LYS A 120 -17.58 3.07 -15.30
CA LYS A 120 -18.35 3.79 -16.33
C LYS A 120 -17.88 3.44 -17.75
N GLY A 121 -16.57 3.28 -17.95
CA GLY A 121 -16.00 2.85 -19.23
C GLY A 121 -16.45 1.43 -19.61
N LYS A 122 -16.33 0.47 -18.69
CA LYS A 122 -16.79 -0.92 -18.92
C LYS A 122 -18.29 -0.99 -19.17
N LEU A 123 -19.09 -0.23 -18.42
CA LEU A 123 -20.54 -0.20 -18.58
C LEU A 123 -20.96 0.38 -19.94
N LYS A 124 -20.29 1.45 -20.41
CA LYS A 124 -20.53 2.00 -21.76
C LYS A 124 -20.21 0.99 -22.86
N LEU A 125 -19.08 0.30 -22.76
CA LEU A 125 -18.68 -0.72 -23.73
C LEU A 125 -19.68 -1.89 -23.78
N THR A 126 -20.26 -2.29 -22.65
CA THR A 126 -21.29 -3.34 -22.61
C THR A 126 -22.63 -2.92 -23.23
N ILE A 127 -22.99 -1.62 -23.20
CA ILE A 127 -24.22 -1.14 -23.85
C ILE A 127 -24.03 -1.05 -25.36
N GLU A 128 -22.88 -0.56 -25.83
CA GLU A 128 -22.58 -0.43 -27.26
C GLU A 128 -22.44 -1.80 -27.96
N ASP A 129 -21.95 -2.83 -27.25
CA ASP A 129 -21.86 -4.21 -27.75
C ASP A 129 -23.23 -4.92 -27.80
N LYS A 130 -24.20 -4.51 -26.96
CA LYS A 130 -25.56 -5.07 -26.97
C LYS A 130 -26.50 -4.45 -28.01
N GLU A 131 -26.14 -3.30 -28.55
CA GLU A 131 -26.94 -2.58 -29.56
C GLU A 131 -26.54 -2.94 -31.01
N LYS A 132 -25.58 -3.86 -31.18
CA LYS A 132 -25.04 -4.31 -32.47
C LYS A 132 -25.40 -5.77 -32.75
#